data_AF-A0A0S7CY61-F1
#
_entry.id   AF-A0A0S7CY61-F1
#
_cell.length_a   1.000
_cell.length_b   1.000
_cell.length_c   1.000
_cell.angle_alpha   90.00
_cell.angle_beta   90.00
_cell.angle_gamma   90.00
#
_symmetry.space_group_name_H-M   'P 1'
#
loop_
_entity.id
_entity.type
_entity.pdbx_description
1 polymer ?
#
loop_
_entity_poly.entity_id
_entity_poly.type
_entity_poly.pdbx_seq_one_letter_code
_entity_poly.pdbx_strand_id
1 'polypeptide(L)' 'MEQLRARFPETLVLGFDPEDAAGKVKASYSSRLAEAEDDLGVCCGFLDHVRGRPADETELSALREALEAVRLEGAEL' A
#
# COMPACT_ATOMS: atom_id res chain seq x y z
N MET A 1 -27.03 -5.71 13.32
CA MET A 1 -27.45 -6.99 12.69
C MET A 1 -28.93 -7.30 12.87
N GLU A 2 -29.54 -7.00 14.01
CA GLU A 2 -30.96 -7.34 14.24
C GLU A 2 -31.93 -6.67 13.25
N GLN A 3 -31.73 -5.39 12.94
CA GLN A 3 -32.56 -4.68 11.94
C GLN A 3 -32.42 -5.28 10.53
N LEU A 4 -31.25 -5.80 10.19
CA LEU A 4 -30.97 -6.44 8.90
C LEU A 4 -31.67 -7.80 8.79
N ARG A 5 -31.62 -8.60 9.87
CA ARG A 5 -32.33 -9.89 9.98
C ARG A 5 -33.86 -9.73 9.96
N ALA A 6 -34.38 -8.64 10.52
CA ALA A 6 -35.82 -8.36 10.49
C ALA A 6 -36.34 -8.08 9.08
N ARG A 7 -35.54 -7.43 8.23
CA ARG A 7 -35.91 -7.11 6.84
C ARG A 7 -35.59 -8.26 5.87
N PHE A 8 -34.56 -9.04 6.15
CA PHE A 8 -34.10 -10.14 5.32
C PHE A 8 -33.89 -11.38 6.20
N PRO A 9 -34.91 -12.24 6.32
CA PRO A 9 -34.88 -13.40 7.23
C PRO A 9 -33.71 -14.37 6.94
N GLU A 10 -33.35 -14.52 5.66
CA GLU A 10 -32.31 -15.43 5.17
C GLU A 10 -30.91 -14.78 5.12
N THR A 11 -30.65 -13.78 5.96
CA THR A 11 -29.35 -13.08 5.95
C THR A 11 -28.24 -13.99 6.48
N LEU A 12 -27.26 -14.28 5.62
CA LEU A 12 -26.02 -14.93 6.00
C LEU A 12 -25.05 -13.93 6.64
N VAL A 13 -24.43 -14.35 7.74
CA VAL A 13 -23.36 -13.59 8.42
C VAL A 13 -22.05 -14.31 8.16
N LEU A 14 -21.16 -13.65 7.41
CA LEU A 14 -19.80 -14.13 7.19
C LEU A 14 -18.88 -13.47 8.21
N GLY A 15 -18.44 -14.24 9.19
CA GLY A 15 -17.39 -13.83 10.12
C GLY A 15 -16.04 -14.14 9.50
N PHE A 16 -15.29 -13.11 9.13
CA PHE A 16 -13.90 -13.25 8.70
C PHE A 16 -13.02 -13.02 9.92
N ASP A 17 -12.36 -14.07 10.40
CA ASP A 17 -11.31 -13.92 11.40
C ASP A 17 -9.98 -13.73 10.63
N PRO A 18 -9.37 -12.54 10.68
CA PRO A 18 -8.06 -12.35 10.06
C PRO A 18 -7.01 -13.20 10.79
N GLU A 19 -6.43 -14.18 10.09
CA GLU A 19 -5.38 -15.08 10.61
C GLU A 19 -4.16 -14.35 11.20
N ASP A 20 -4.01 -13.04 10.95
CA ASP A 20 -2.82 -12.24 11.25
C ASP A 20 -3.10 -11.00 12.14
N ALA A 21 -4.26 -10.92 12.82
CA ALA A 21 -4.63 -9.74 13.62
C ALA A 21 -3.79 -9.54 14.91
N ALA A 22 -3.09 -10.58 15.37
CA ALA A 22 -2.30 -10.50 16.61
C ALA A 22 -0.85 -10.03 16.40
N GLY A 23 -0.36 -9.87 15.17
CA GLY A 23 1.08 -9.86 14.91
C GLY A 23 1.68 -8.57 14.37
N LYS A 24 0.93 -7.72 13.68
CA LYS A 24 1.51 -6.54 13.05
C LYS A 24 0.54 -5.37 13.18
N VAL A 25 0.86 -4.45 14.08
CA VAL A 25 0.71 -3.03 13.74
C VAL A 25 1.60 -2.82 12.52
N LYS A 26 1.12 -3.22 11.32
CA LYS A 26 1.72 -2.78 10.08
C LYS A 26 1.53 -1.29 10.17
N ALA A 27 2.62 -0.55 10.45
CA ALA A 27 2.63 0.90 10.41
C ALA A 27 1.72 1.32 9.25
N SER A 28 0.72 2.15 9.54
CA SER A 28 -0.28 2.48 8.53
C SER A 28 0.46 3.01 7.31
N TYR A 29 -0.13 2.83 6.13
CA TYR A 29 0.46 3.32 4.89
C TYR A 29 0.92 4.79 5.02
N SER A 30 0.16 5.60 5.76
CA SER A 30 0.52 6.98 6.13
C SER A 30 1.77 7.12 7.01
N SER A 31 2.00 6.24 7.98
CA SER A 31 3.22 6.25 8.80
C SER A 31 4.45 5.89 7.98
N ARG A 32 4.34 4.90 7.09
CA ARG A 32 5.44 4.52 6.19
C ARG A 32 5.77 5.61 5.17
N LEU A 33 4.73 6.29 4.67
CA LEU A 33 4.89 7.44 3.79
C LEU A 33 5.58 8.61 4.49
N ALA A 34 5.30 8.83 5.78
CA ALA A 34 5.95 9.88 6.57
C ALA A 34 7.43 9.57 6.91
N GLU A 35 7.82 8.30 6.92
CA GLU A 35 9.20 7.86 7.12
C GLU A 35 10.04 7.91 5.83
N ALA A 36 9.41 7.93 4.66
CA ALA A 36 10.11 8.02 3.39
C ALA A 36 10.70 9.42 3.19
N GLU A 37 12.01 9.51 3.05
CA GLU A 37 12.73 10.79 2.88
C GLU A 37 12.56 11.40 1.49
N ASP A 38 12.30 10.57 0.47
CA ASP A 38 12.16 10.99 -0.93
C ASP A 38 11.15 10.14 -1.73
N ASP A 39 10.76 10.61 -2.91
CA ASP A 39 9.80 9.95 -3.80
C ASP A 39 10.26 8.54 -4.19
N LEU A 40 11.57 8.34 -4.33
CA LEU A 40 12.15 7.03 -4.63
C LEU A 40 11.93 6.05 -3.48
N GLY A 41 12.13 6.48 -2.24
CA GLY A 41 11.88 5.72 -1.02
C GLY A 41 10.42 5.29 -0.90
N VAL A 42 9.48 6.18 -1.27
CA VAL A 42 8.05 5.84 -1.34
C VAL A 42 7.80 4.73 -2.36
N CYS A 43 8.32 4.86 -3.58
CA CYS A 43 8.15 3.86 -4.63
C CYS A 43 8.79 2.51 -4.27
N CYS A 44 9.96 2.52 -3.63
CA CYS A 44 10.65 1.30 -3.19
C CYS A 44 9.91 0.61 -2.04
N GLY A 45 9.40 1.38 -1.06
CA GLY A 45 8.57 0.85 0.02
C GLY A 45 7.26 0.24 -0.47
N PHE A 46 6.68 0.80 -1.54
CA PHE A 46 5.52 0.19 -2.21
C PHE A 46 5.88 -1.15 -2.87
N LEU A 47 6.99 -1.21 -3.63
CA LEU A 47 7.46 -2.46 -4.26
C LEU A 47 7.72 -3.56 -3.24
N ASP A 48 8.39 -3.24 -2.13
CA ASP A 48 8.60 -4.18 -1.04
C ASP A 48 7.28 -4.68 -0.45
N HIS A 49 6.32 -3.78 -0.25
CA HIS A 49 5.03 -4.14 0.29
C HIS A 49 4.23 -5.11 -0.61
N VAL A 50 4.19 -4.85 -1.92
CA VAL A 50 3.39 -5.65 -2.87
C VAL A 50 4.08 -6.93 -3.31
N ARG A 51 5.42 -6.94 -3.37
CA ARG A 51 6.20 -8.12 -3.79
C ARG A 51 6.67 -8.98 -2.61
N GLY A 52 6.67 -8.42 -1.40
CA GLY A 52 7.25 -9.08 -0.22
C GLY A 52 8.76 -9.24 -0.30
N ARG A 53 9.43 -8.48 -1.18
CA ARG A 53 10.89 -8.43 -1.36
C ARG A 53 11.30 -7.01 -1.77
N PRO A 54 12.52 -6.56 -1.41
CA PRO A 54 13.03 -5.27 -1.88
C PRO A 54 13.13 -5.23 -3.42
N ALA A 55 13.10 -4.01 -3.96
CA ALA A 55 13.34 -3.76 -5.37
C ALA A 55 14.75 -4.20 -5.76
N ASP A 56 14.88 -4.87 -6.91
CA ASP A 56 16.18 -5.18 -7.49
C ASP A 56 16.80 -3.96 -8.20
N GLU A 57 18.07 -4.07 -8.61
CA GLU A 57 18.80 -2.95 -9.23
C GLU A 57 18.14 -2.46 -10.53
N THR A 58 17.49 -3.36 -11.28
CA THR A 58 16.82 -3.00 -12.54
C THR A 58 15.55 -2.22 -12.25
N GLU A 59 14.75 -2.69 -11.28
CA GLU A 59 13.55 -2.02 -10.78
C GLU A 59 13.89 -0.64 -10.19
N LEU A 60 14.98 -0.53 -9.42
CA LEU A 60 15.48 0.73 -8.88
C LEU A 60 15.89 1.72 -9.97
N SER A 61 16.60 1.27 -11.00
CA SER A 61 17.00 2.12 -12.12
C SER A 61 15.79 2.64 -12.89
N ALA A 62 14.81 1.78 -13.16
CA ALA A 62 13.59 2.16 -13.87
C ALA A 62 12.76 3.21 -13.09
N LEU A 63 12.67 3.05 -11.77
CA LEU A 63 11.98 4.03 -10.92
C LEU A 63 12.69 5.37 -10.89
N ARG A 64 14.03 5.38 -10.78
CA ARG A 64 14.81 6.64 -10.83
C ARG A 64 14.61 7.37 -12.15
N GLU A 65 14.66 6.67 -13.27
CA GLU A 65 14.48 7.25 -14.59
C GLU A 65 13.07 7.83 -14.77
N ALA A 66 12.04 7.09 -14.33
CA ALA A 66 10.65 7.56 -14.40
C ALA A 66 10.42 8.80 -13.53
N LEU A 67 10.96 8.83 -12.30
CA LEU A 67 10.83 9.98 -11.41
C LEU A 67 11.54 11.22 -11.96
N GLU A 68 12.74 11.05 -12.53
CA GLU A 68 13.48 12.16 -13.13
C GLU A 68 12.75 12.71 -14.38
N ALA A 69 12.18 11.83 -15.22
CA ALA A 69 11.41 12.26 -16.38
C ALA A 69 10.21 13.14 -16.00
N VAL A 70 9.44 12.74 -14.97
CA VAL A 70 8.30 13.52 -14.46
C VAL A 70 8.76 14.84 -13.84
N ARG A 71 9.88 14.83 -13.11
CA ARG A 71 10.45 16.04 -12.51
C ARG A 71 10.85 17.08 -13.58
N LEU A 72 11.45 16.63 -14.68
CA LEU A 72 11.83 17.49 -15.80
C LEU A 72 10.61 18.05 -16.53
N GLU A 73 9.59 17.22 -16.80
CA GLU A 73 8.34 17.66 -17.42
C GLU A 73 7.61 18.71 -16.57
N GLY A 74 7.61 18.56 -15.24
CA GLY A 74 7.04 19.55 -14.32
C GLY A 74 7.83 20.86 -14.22
N ALA A 75 9.11 20.88 -14.60
CA ALA A 75 9.96 22.07 -14.58
C ALA A 75 9.86 22.92 -15.87
N GLU A 76 9.27 22.36 -16.94
CA GLU A 76 9.04 23.05 -18.22
C GLU A 76 7.69 23.80 -18.28
N LEU A 77 6.87 23.74 -17.23
CA LEU A 77 5.58 24.43 -17.08
C LEU A 77 5.68 25.75 -16.29
#